data_AF-A0A0F9H3D6-F1
#
_entry.id   AF-A0A0F9H3D6-F1
#
_cell.length_a   1.000
_cell.length_b   1.000
_cell.length_c   1.000
_cell.angle_alpha   90.00
_cell.angle_beta   90.00
_cell.angle_gamma   90.00
#
_symmetry.space_group_name_H-M   'P 1'
#
loop_
_entity.id
_entity.type
_entity.pdbx_description
1 polymer ?
#
loop_
_entity_poly.entity_id
_entity_poly.type
_entity_poly.pdbx_seq_one_letter_code
_entity_poly.pdbx_strand_id
1 'polypeptide(L)' 'MAIAYIQRHDGEWVDVTNGQLLACCDCGLVHDTEYAVLDGRILKRAFRDRRETAWRRQRKDVKASIRSLK' A
#
# COMPACT_ATOMS: atom_id res chain seq x y z
N MET A 1 3.90 6.65 25.55
CA MET A 1 2.49 6.67 25.08
C MET A 1 2.38 5.68 23.95
N ALA A 2 1.47 4.70 24.02
CA ALA A 2 1.24 3.78 22.91
C ALA A 2 0.61 4.58 21.76
N ILE A 3 1.29 4.64 20.62
CA ILE A 3 0.73 5.25 19.41
C ILE A 3 -0.37 4.29 18.93
N ALA A 4 -1.62 4.76 18.96
CA ALA A 4 -2.74 3.97 18.46
C ALA A 4 -2.53 3.69 16.96
N TYR A 5 -2.81 2.47 16.54
CA TYR A 5 -2.81 2.12 15.13
C TYR A 5 -3.87 2.94 14.40
N ILE A 6 -3.43 3.76 13.44
CA ILE A 6 -4.34 4.52 12.57
C ILE A 6 -4.56 3.70 11.32
N GLN A 7 -5.71 3.02 11.25
CA GLN A 7 -6.16 2.39 10.01
C GLN A 7 -6.38 3.46 8.94
N ARG A 8 -5.88 3.23 7.72
CA ARG A 8 -6.09 4.10 6.57
C ARG A 8 -7.07 3.46 5.60
N HIS A 9 -7.79 4.28 4.86
CA HIS A 9 -8.79 3.82 3.91
C HIS A 9 -8.41 4.14 2.46
N ASP A 10 -8.92 3.35 1.51
CA ASP A 10 -8.70 3.57 0.08
C ASP A 10 -9.13 5.00 -0.30
N GLY A 11 -8.26 5.70 -1.02
CA GLY A 11 -8.48 7.07 -1.49
C GLY A 11 -8.22 8.18 -0.46
N GLU A 12 -7.90 7.84 0.79
CA GLU A 12 -7.51 8.81 1.82
C GLU A 12 -6.17 9.47 1.46
N TRP A 13 -6.14 10.80 1.50
CA TRP A 13 -4.89 11.56 1.35
C TRP A 13 -4.10 11.56 2.66
N VAL A 14 -2.84 11.16 2.56
CA VAL A 14 -1.89 11.12 3.68
C VAL A 14 -0.70 12.01 3.34
N ASP A 15 -0.26 12.84 4.29
CA ASP A 15 0.95 13.64 4.14
C ASP A 15 2.19 12.75 4.28
N VAL A 16 3.06 12.78 3.28
CA VAL A 16 4.28 11.98 3.19
C VAL A 16 5.53 12.83 3.02
N THR A 17 5.43 14.14 3.25
CA THR A 17 6.48 15.13 2.98
C THR A 17 7.79 14.82 3.70
N ASN A 18 7.71 14.40 4.96
CA ASN A 18 8.89 14.12 5.79
C ASN A 18 9.41 12.68 5.62
N GLY A 19 8.92 11.94 4.62
CA GLY A 19 9.12 10.50 4.53
C GLY A 19 8.33 9.75 5.61
N GLN A 20 8.12 8.46 5.39
CA GLN A 20 7.42 7.60 6.35
C GLN A 20 7.97 6.18 6.26
N LEU A 21 8.04 5.50 7.41
CA LEU A 21 8.23 4.06 7.45
C LEU A 21 6.92 3.40 7.03
N LEU A 22 6.97 2.62 5.96
CA LEU A 22 5.81 1.89 5.45
C LEU A 22 5.80 0.47 6.02
N ALA A 23 4.80 0.18 6.84
CA ALA A 23 4.50 -1.20 7.25
C ALA A 23 3.65 -1.88 6.16
N CYS A 24 4.25 -2.79 5.39
CA CYS A 24 3.52 -3.65 4.47
C CYS A 24 2.92 -4.83 5.25
N CYS A 25 1.67 -5.22 4.95
CA CYS A 25 1.04 -6.39 5.57
C CYS A 25 1.50 -7.75 5.01
N ASP A 26 2.45 -7.78 4.06
CA ASP A 26 2.83 -8.96 3.24
C ASP A 26 1.66 -9.68 2.55
N CYS A 27 0.50 -9.02 2.52
CA CYS A 27 -0.79 -9.46 2.00
C CYS A 27 -0.80 -9.65 0.46
N GLY A 28 0.29 -9.27 -0.22
CA GLY A 28 0.46 -9.41 -1.66
C GLY A 28 -0.54 -8.60 -2.50
N LEU A 29 -1.14 -7.56 -1.90
CA LEU A 29 -2.09 -6.66 -2.55
C LEU A 29 -1.34 -5.66 -3.43
N VAL A 30 -1.88 -5.40 -4.61
CA VAL A 30 -1.43 -4.36 -5.51
C VAL A 30 -2.25 -3.10 -5.26
N HIS A 31 -1.57 -1.96 -5.13
CA HIS A 31 -2.22 -0.66 -4.96
C HIS A 31 -1.83 0.26 -6.11
N ASP A 32 -2.82 0.95 -6.66
CA ASP A 32 -2.60 2.14 -7.47
C ASP A 32 -2.34 3.31 -6.54
N THR A 33 -1.28 4.09 -6.79
CA THR A 33 -0.86 5.17 -5.90
C THR A 33 -0.79 6.47 -6.65
N GLU A 34 -1.46 7.47 -6.10
CA GLU A 34 -1.47 8.81 -6.64
C GLU A 34 -0.74 9.76 -5.70
N TYR A 35 -0.07 10.75 -6.29
CA TYR A 35 0.67 11.78 -5.58
C TYR A 35 0.18 13.15 -6.00
N ALA A 36 0.09 14.06 -5.03
CA ALA A 36 -0.26 15.46 -5.26
C ALA A 36 0.65 16.36 -4.44
N VAL A 37 0.87 17.58 -4.92
CA VAL A 37 1.54 18.64 -4.15
C VAL A 37 0.50 19.69 -3.80
N LEU A 38 0.34 19.99 -2.51
CA LEU A 38 -0.59 21.00 -2.00
C LEU A 38 0.08 21.78 -0.87
N ASP A 39 0.17 23.10 -1.00
CA ASP A 39 0.74 24.00 0.00
C ASP A 39 2.12 23.57 0.52
N GLY A 40 2.99 23.15 -0.39
CA GLY A 40 4.34 22.68 -0.06
C GLY A 40 4.41 21.28 0.57
N ARG A 41 3.28 20.57 0.67
CA ARG A 41 3.20 19.19 1.17
C ARG A 41 3.06 18.20 0.03
N ILE A 42 3.70 17.05 0.18
CA ILE A 42 3.52 15.89 -0.71
C ILE A 42 2.43 15.02 -0.09
N LEU A 43 1.32 14.89 -0.78
CA LEU A 43 0.21 14.02 -0.39
C LEU A 43 0.25 12.74 -1.22
N LYS A 44 -0.05 11.62 -0.59
CA LYS A 44 -0.23 10.32 -1.24
C LYS A 44 -1.60 9.77 -0.90
N ARG A 45 -2.29 9.20 -1.88
CA ARG A 45 -3.41 8.28 -1.65
C ARG A 45 -3.19 6.98 -2.40
N ALA A 46 -3.87 5.93 -1.96
CA ALA A 46 -3.76 4.62 -2.57
C ALA A 46 -5.14 3.98 -2.73
N PHE A 47 -5.33 3.23 -3.80
CA PHE A 47 -6.51 2.42 -4.05
C PHE A 47 -6.09 0.99 -4.28
N ARG A 48 -6.80 0.02 -3.70
CA ARG A 48 -6.50 -1.39 -3.97
C ARG A 48 -6.93 -1.76 -5.39
N ASP A 49 -5.97 -2.13 -6.24
CA ASP A 49 -6.25 -2.69 -7.55
C ASP A 49 -6.56 -4.19 -7.43
N ARG A 50 -7.85 -4.52 -7.47
CA ARG A 50 -8.32 -5.90 -7.36
C ARG A 50 -7.94 -6.75 -8.57
N ARG A 51 -7.93 -6.16 -9.77
CA ARG A 51 -7.65 -6.86 -11.01
C ARG A 51 -6.18 -7.26 -11.07
N GLU A 52 -5.29 -6.30 -10.86
CA GLU A 52 -3.84 -6.56 -10.86
C GLU A 52 -3.43 -7.43 -9.66
N THR A 53 -4.10 -7.29 -8.52
CA THR A 53 -3.92 -8.24 -7.40
C THR A 53 -4.26 -9.67 -7.82
N ALA A 54 -5.39 -9.88 -8.51
CA ALA A 54 -5.79 -11.21 -8.99
C ALA A 54 -4.79 -11.75 -10.03
N TRP A 55 -4.38 -10.91 -10.98
CA TRP A 55 -3.40 -11.28 -11.99
C TRP A 55 -2.05 -11.67 -11.36
N ARG A 56 -1.52 -10.82 -10.47
CA ARG A 56 -0.28 -11.07 -9.73
C ARG A 56 -0.34 -12.40 -8.97
N ARG A 57 -1.45 -12.70 -8.31
CA ARG A 57 -1.65 -13.96 -7.56
C ARG A 57 -1.82 -15.19 -8.45
N GLN A 58 -2.16 -15.05 -9.72
CA GLN A 58 -2.23 -16.19 -10.64
C GLN A 58 -0.85 -16.59 -11.16
N ARG A 59 0.12 -15.66 -11.16
CA ARG A 59 1.48 -15.93 -11.59
C ARG A 59 2.18 -16.95 -10.68
N LYS A 60 2.86 -17.91 -11.30
CA LYS A 60 3.51 -19.05 -10.61
C LYS A 60 4.65 -18.59 -9.70
N ASP A 61 5.42 -17.59 -10.11
CA ASP A 61 6.52 -17.01 -9.35
C ASP A 61 6.04 -16.35 -8.05
N VAL A 62 4.90 -15.66 -8.08
CA VAL A 62 4.31 -15.04 -6.89
C VAL A 62 3.61 -16.06 -5.99
N LYS A 63 2.92 -17.06 -6.57
CA LYS A 63 2.35 -18.16 -5.77
C LYS A 63 3.43 -18.93 -5.01
N ALA A 64 4.57 -19.18 -5.66
CA ALA A 64 5.69 -19.87 -5.04
C ALA A 64 6.28 -19.05 -3.88
N SER A 65 6.51 -17.75 -4.06
CA SER A 65 7.06 -16.88 -3.01
C SER A 65 6.11 -16.66 -1.84
N ILE A 66 4.80 -16.53 -2.08
CA ILE A 66 3.80 -16.45 -1.00
C ILE A 66 3.71 -17.78 -0.23
N ARG A 67 3.83 -18.93 -0.92
CA ARG A 67 3.79 -20.24 -0.27
C ARG A 67 5.02 -20.50 0.60
N SER A 68 6.20 -20.00 0.24
CA SER A 68 7.41 -20.13 1.05
C SER A 68 7.45 -19.23 2.28
N LEU A 69 6.54 -18.25 2.39
CA LEU A 69 6.39 -17.39 3.57
C LEU A 69 5.46 -17.98 4.64
N LYS A 70 4.73 -19.06 4.32
CA LYS A 70 3.93 -19.85 5.27
C LYS A 70 4.72 -21.05 5.76
#